data_AF-A0AA86TLW8-F1
#
_entry.id   AF-A0AA86TLW8-F1
#
_cell.length_a   1.000
_cell.length_b   1.000
_cell.length_c   1.000
_cell.angle_alpha   90.00
_cell.angle_beta   90.00
_cell.angle_gamma   90.00
#
_symmetry.space_group_name_H-M   'P 1'
#
loop_
_entity.id
_entity.type
_entity.pdbx_description
1 polymer ?
#
loop_
_entity_poly.entity_id
_entity_poly.type
_entity_poly.pdbx_seq_one_letter_code
_entity_poly.pdbx_strand_id
1 'polypeptide(L)'
;MREIELILIVMVQNGPSQLHKVVKLEKTVIGDKQKELFVTLELMRKYGIDNVRGASYVKVNFTQEDRKQINQLICHQYDLCQGCGQGNHFIKECPYRIQYNRQINQLTVQSNQINNIQQPVINDQQNDSCYICHKVGHYSKQCPQGRSNNDTICQKCKGKGHYLTQ
;
A
#
# COMPACT_ATOMS: atom_id res chain seq x y z
N MET A 1 30.56 15.21 20.11
CA MET A 1 29.99 13.97 19.54
C MET A 1 30.76 13.71 18.25
N ARG A 2 31.38 12.54 18.07
CA ARG A 2 32.12 12.24 16.84
C ARG A 2 31.10 11.94 15.74
N GLU A 3 31.01 12.83 14.76
CA GLU A 3 30.22 12.61 13.55
C GLU A 3 30.76 11.37 12.86
N ILE A 4 29.89 10.38 12.61
CA ILE A 4 30.29 9.14 11.93
C ILE A 4 30.21 9.44 10.43
N GLU A 5 31.35 9.39 9.74
CA GLU A 5 31.34 9.40 8.27
C GLU A 5 30.76 8.08 7.77
N LEU A 6 29.59 8.13 7.14
CA LEU A 6 28.92 6.96 6.61
C LEU A 6 29.02 6.97 5.09
N ILE A 7 29.65 5.92 4.55
CA ILE A 7 29.99 5.76 3.15
C ILE A 7 28.85 5.02 2.45
N LEU A 8 28.15 5.68 1.52
CA LEU A 8 27.04 5.10 0.75
C LEU A 8 27.49 4.67 -0.64
N ILE A 9 27.33 3.39 -0.94
CA ILE A 9 27.90 2.78 -2.14
C ILE A 9 26.81 2.36 -3.12
N VAL A 10 26.96 2.76 -4.37
CA VAL A 10 26.19 2.23 -5.51
C VAL A 10 26.98 1.09 -6.14
N MET A 11 26.33 -0.06 -6.21
CA MET A 11 26.83 -1.30 -6.79
C MET A 11 26.19 -1.54 -8.17
N VAL A 12 26.92 -2.22 -9.06
CA VAL A 12 26.37 -2.75 -10.33
C VAL A 12 26.52 -4.26 -10.35
N GLN A 13 25.50 -4.94 -10.88
CA GLN A 13 25.51 -6.38 -11.11
C GLN A 13 26.46 -6.71 -12.27
N ASN A 14 27.60 -7.33 -11.95
CA ASN A 14 28.52 -7.84 -12.97
C ASN A 14 28.29 -9.34 -13.17
N GLY A 15 27.76 -9.71 -14.34
CA GLY A 15 27.91 -11.04 -14.94
C GLY A 15 27.45 -12.26 -14.12
N PRO A 16 27.71 -13.48 -14.61
CA PRO A 16 27.07 -14.72 -14.13
C PRO A 16 27.47 -15.14 -12.70
N SER A 17 28.43 -14.46 -12.06
CA SER A 17 28.93 -14.79 -10.72
C SER A 17 28.26 -14.02 -9.56
N GLN A 18 27.23 -13.18 -9.84
CA GLN A 18 26.45 -12.41 -8.83
C GLN A 18 27.27 -11.48 -7.90
N LEU A 19 28.56 -11.28 -8.17
CA LEU A 19 29.39 -10.37 -7.38
C LEU A 19 29.09 -8.92 -7.78
N HIS A 20 28.37 -8.21 -6.91
CA HIS A 20 28.11 -6.78 -7.03
C HIS A 20 29.43 -6.00 -6.91
N LYS A 21 29.91 -5.42 -8.01
CA LYS A 21 31.08 -4.52 -7.95
C LYS A 21 30.62 -3.15 -7.53
N VAL A 22 31.34 -2.56 -6.58
CA VAL A 22 31.21 -1.14 -6.26
C VAL A 22 31.55 -0.33 -7.50
N VAL A 23 30.56 0.35 -8.07
CA VAL A 23 30.77 1.16 -9.27
C VAL A 23 31.02 2.61 -8.92
N LYS A 24 30.33 3.13 -7.90
CA LYS A 24 30.50 4.52 -7.52
C LYS A 24 30.21 4.73 -6.04
N LEU A 25 31.11 5.44 -5.38
CA LEU A 25 30.81 6.10 -4.12
C LEU A 25 29.93 7.31 -4.46
N GLU A 26 28.65 7.26 -4.09
CA GLU A 26 27.73 8.32 -4.51
C GLU A 26 27.71 9.48 -3.51
N LYS A 27 27.72 9.18 -2.20
CA LYS A 27 27.70 10.20 -1.14
C LYS A 27 28.43 9.72 0.12
N THR A 28 29.20 10.62 0.74
CA THR A 28 29.56 10.52 2.16
C THR A 28 28.54 11.34 2.93
N VAL A 29 27.81 10.71 3.85
CA VAL A 29 26.83 11.42 4.68
C VAL A 29 27.46 11.67 6.04
N ILE A 30 27.62 12.95 6.36
CA ILE A 30 28.01 13.43 7.69
C ILE A 30 26.72 13.74 8.43
N GLY A 31 26.38 12.94 9.44
CA GLY A 31 25.12 13.09 10.16
C GLY A 31 24.79 11.94 11.10
N ASP A 32 23.56 11.96 11.62
CA ASP A 32 23.02 10.88 12.44
C ASP A 32 22.54 9.69 11.59
N LYS A 33 22.19 8.60 12.27
CA LYS A 33 21.69 7.36 11.64
C LYS A 33 20.39 7.57 10.85
N GLN A 34 19.56 8.55 11.21
CA GLN A 34 18.31 8.80 10.50
C GLN A 34 18.58 9.46 9.15
N LYS A 35 19.50 10.42 9.09
CA LYS A 35 19.94 11.05 7.85
C LYS A 35 20.57 10.04 6.89
N GLU A 36 21.41 9.15 7.40
CA GLU A 36 22.00 8.09 6.58
C GLU A 36 20.91 7.18 5.97
N LEU A 37 19.94 6.74 6.78
CA LEU A 37 18.83 5.93 6.32
C LEU A 37 18.00 6.66 5.24
N PHE A 38 17.67 7.93 5.46
CA PHE A 38 16.90 8.75 4.51
C PHE A 38 17.59 8.81 3.14
N VAL A 39 18.90 9.07 3.11
CA VAL A 39 19.68 9.12 1.86
C VAL A 39 19.80 7.75 1.22
N THR A 40 19.97 6.69 2.02
CA THR A 40 20.00 5.31 1.52
C THR A 40 18.72 4.97 0.75
N LEU A 41 17.55 5.29 1.33
CA LEU A 41 16.25 5.02 0.71
C LEU A 41 16.01 5.88 -0.54
N GLU A 42 16.47 7.13 -0.55
CA GLU A 42 16.47 7.97 -1.76
C GLU A 42 17.26 7.34 -2.91
N LEU A 43 18.48 6.88 -2.63
CA LEU A 43 19.34 6.25 -3.62
C LEU A 43 18.76 4.91 -4.09
N MET A 44 18.20 4.09 -3.18
CA MET A 44 17.50 2.84 -3.53
C MET A 44 16.30 3.09 -4.45
N ARG A 45 15.53 4.15 -4.21
CA ARG A 45 14.41 4.54 -5.09
C ARG A 45 14.91 4.94 -6.48
N LYS A 46 16.04 5.64 -6.56
CA LYS A 46 16.59 6.16 -7.82
C LYS A 46 17.29 5.10 -8.66
N TYR A 47 18.11 4.24 -8.03
CA TYR A 47 19.00 3.31 -8.72
C TYR A 47 18.57 1.84 -8.59
N GLY A 48 17.54 1.56 -7.79
CA GLY A 48 17.05 0.22 -7.49
C GLY A 48 17.60 -0.33 -6.18
N ILE A 49 16.73 -1.01 -5.42
CA ILE A 49 17.05 -1.56 -4.09
C ILE A 49 18.28 -2.48 -4.15
N ASP A 50 18.35 -3.34 -5.15
CA ASP A 50 19.44 -4.30 -5.30
C ASP A 50 20.80 -3.64 -5.65
N ASN A 51 20.82 -2.37 -6.06
CA ASN A 51 22.02 -1.67 -6.51
C ASN A 51 22.62 -0.71 -5.46
N VAL A 52 22.04 -0.59 -4.26
CA VAL A 52 22.51 0.37 -3.25
C VAL A 52 22.72 -0.32 -1.92
N ARG A 53 23.84 -0.01 -1.24
CA ARG A 53 24.13 -0.48 0.12
C ARG A 53 24.53 0.69 1.02
N GLY A 54 23.98 0.70 2.23
CA GLY A 54 24.17 1.75 3.24
C GLY A 54 23.23 1.56 4.43
N ALA A 55 23.42 2.34 5.49
CA ALA A 55 22.72 2.18 6.77
C ALA A 55 22.75 0.71 7.23
N SER A 56 21.61 0.17 7.66
CA SER A 56 21.44 -1.24 8.03
C SER A 56 21.30 -2.20 6.83
N TYR A 57 21.30 -1.70 5.60
CA TYR A 57 21.04 -2.48 4.38
C TYR A 57 22.31 -2.80 3.59
N VAL A 58 23.20 -3.60 4.21
CA VAL A 58 24.52 -3.96 3.66
C VAL A 58 24.60 -5.39 3.09
N LYS A 59 23.50 -6.16 3.17
CA LYS A 59 23.45 -7.57 2.71
C LYS A 59 23.77 -7.67 1.21
N VAL A 60 24.59 -8.63 0.80
CA VAL A 60 24.95 -8.83 -0.62
C VAL A 60 23.71 -9.02 -1.50
N ASN A 61 22.81 -9.91 -1.09
CA ASN A 61 21.55 -10.19 -1.75
C ASN A 61 20.41 -9.94 -0.78
N PHE A 62 19.43 -9.13 -1.17
CA PHE A 62 18.21 -8.97 -0.40
C PHE A 62 17.27 -10.15 -0.62
N THR A 63 16.54 -10.54 0.42
CA THR A 63 15.42 -11.47 0.29
C THR A 63 14.18 -10.75 -0.26
N GLN A 64 13.13 -11.49 -0.61
CA GLN A 64 11.85 -10.86 -0.97
C GLN A 64 11.27 -10.05 0.19
N GLU A 65 11.46 -10.51 1.43
CA GLU A 65 10.98 -9.82 2.63
C GLU A 65 11.77 -8.53 2.89
N ASP A 66 13.11 -8.56 2.74
CA ASP A 66 13.93 -7.35 2.83
C ASP A 66 13.46 -6.29 1.81
N ARG A 67 13.21 -6.71 0.55
CA ARG A 67 12.72 -5.79 -0.49
C ARG A 67 11.34 -5.21 -0.16
N LYS A 68 10.44 -6.01 0.44
CA LYS A 68 9.13 -5.52 0.88
C LYS A 68 9.28 -4.47 1.98
N GLN A 69 10.11 -4.73 2.99
CA GLN A 69 10.35 -3.79 4.08
C GLN A 69 10.98 -2.48 3.56
N ILE A 70 11.98 -2.57 2.70
CA ILE A 70 12.62 -1.40 2.08
C ILE A 70 11.59 -0.61 1.24
N ASN A 71 10.79 -1.29 0.42
CA ASN A 71 9.73 -0.64 -0.35
C ASN A 71 8.69 0.05 0.53
N GLN A 72 8.29 -0.57 1.64
CA GLN A 72 7.39 0.06 2.61
C GLN A 72 8.00 1.34 3.17
N LEU A 73 9.28 1.33 3.55
CA LEU A 73 9.96 2.52 4.07
C LEU A 73 10.06 3.63 3.02
N ILE A 74 10.40 3.29 1.77
CA ILE A 74 10.37 4.23 0.65
C ILE A 74 8.97 4.82 0.49
N CYS A 75 7.92 3.98 0.54
CA CYS A 75 6.55 4.46 0.39
C CYS A 75 6.16 5.44 1.52
N HIS A 76 6.53 5.16 2.77
CA HIS A 76 6.28 6.09 3.87
C HIS A 76 7.07 7.39 3.74
N GLN A 77 8.34 7.33 3.31
CA GLN A 77 9.19 8.53 3.19
C GLN A 77 8.74 9.49 2.09
N TYR A 78 8.08 8.98 1.05
CA TYR A 78 7.68 9.75 -0.13
C TYR A 78 6.16 9.84 -0.32
N ASP A 79 5.38 9.49 0.71
CA ASP A 79 3.90 9.46 0.68
C ASP A 79 3.33 8.70 -0.54
N LEU A 80 3.94 7.56 -0.86
CA LEU A 80 3.54 6.70 -1.97
C LEU A 80 2.61 5.58 -1.47
N CYS A 81 1.75 5.11 -2.35
CA CYS A 81 0.88 3.97 -2.08
C CYS A 81 1.71 2.71 -1.81
N GLN A 82 1.49 2.09 -0.65
CA GLN A 82 2.23 0.88 -0.23
C GLN A 82 1.88 -0.37 -1.05
N GLY A 83 0.85 -0.30 -1.91
CA GLY A 83 0.48 -1.40 -2.79
C GLY A 83 1.18 -1.36 -4.16
N CYS A 84 1.34 -0.16 -4.75
CA CYS A 84 1.85 -0.01 -6.12
C CYS A 84 3.09 0.89 -6.25
N GLY A 85 3.49 1.60 -5.19
CA GLY A 85 4.63 2.50 -5.19
C GLY A 85 4.39 3.84 -5.92
N GLN A 86 3.15 4.17 -6.28
CA GLN A 86 2.81 5.44 -6.93
C GLN A 86 2.08 6.39 -5.96
N GLY A 87 2.20 7.69 -6.16
CA GLY A 87 1.55 8.71 -5.33
C GLY A 87 0.09 9.00 -5.71
N ASN A 88 -0.47 10.02 -5.06
CA ASN A 88 -1.79 10.64 -5.35
C ASN A 88 -3.02 9.80 -5.01
N HIS A 89 -2.88 8.69 -4.28
CA HIS A 89 -4.01 7.88 -3.85
C HIS A 89 -3.66 7.07 -2.60
N PHE A 90 -4.70 6.66 -1.86
CA PHE A 90 -4.55 5.72 -0.75
C PHE A 90 -4.63 4.27 -1.25
N ILE A 91 -4.11 3.31 -0.46
CA ILE A 91 -4.14 1.87 -0.79
C ILE A 91 -5.56 1.35 -1.14
N LYS A 92 -6.59 1.96 -0.55
CA LYS A 92 -7.99 1.64 -0.83
C LYS A 92 -8.42 2.06 -2.25
N GLU A 93 -7.84 3.13 -2.76
CA GLU A 93 -8.12 3.76 -4.06
C GLU A 93 -7.05 3.41 -5.11
N CYS A 94 -6.19 2.43 -4.82
CA CYS A 94 -5.09 2.06 -5.72
C CYS A 94 -5.62 1.46 -7.03
N PRO A 95 -5.30 2.06 -8.20
CA PRO A 95 -5.77 1.56 -9.49
C PRO A 95 -5.22 0.16 -9.82
N TYR A 96 -4.13 -0.25 -9.17
CA TYR A 96 -3.50 -1.57 -9.32
C TYR A 96 -3.90 -2.57 -8.22
N ARG A 97 -4.85 -2.23 -7.34
CA ARG A 97 -5.27 -3.07 -6.21
C ARG A 97 -5.77 -4.47 -6.64
N ILE A 98 -6.38 -4.58 -7.83
CA ILE A 98 -6.88 -5.86 -8.38
C ILE A 98 -5.73 -6.83 -8.73
N GLN A 99 -4.55 -6.32 -9.11
CA GLN A 99 -3.37 -7.14 -9.39
C GLN A 99 -2.76 -7.70 -8.11
N TYR A 100 -2.71 -6.89 -7.05
CA TYR A 100 -2.25 -7.28 -5.71
C TYR A 100 -3.11 -8.39 -5.10
N ASN A 101 -4.44 -8.26 -5.17
CA ASN A 101 -5.36 -9.27 -4.64
C ASN A 101 -5.29 -10.60 -5.40
N ARG A 102 -4.96 -10.59 -6.70
CA ARG A 102 -4.78 -11.83 -7.48
C ARG A 102 -3.59 -12.65 -6.98
N GLN A 103 -2.47 -12.01 -6.61
CA GLN A 103 -1.30 -12.72 -6.08
C GLN A 103 -1.54 -13.25 -4.66
N ILE A 104 -2.23 -12.48 -3.81
CA ILE A 104 -2.65 -12.94 -2.46
C ILE A 104 -3.61 -14.14 -2.59
N ASN A 105 -4.61 -14.05 -3.48
CA ASN A 105 -5.58 -15.13 -3.68
C ASN A 105 -4.95 -16.41 -4.24
N GLN A 106 -3.90 -16.32 -5.06
CA GLN A 106 -3.18 -17.52 -5.54
C GLN A 106 -2.41 -18.25 -4.42
N LEU A 107 -1.90 -17.53 -3.41
CA LEU A 107 -1.23 -18.12 -2.25
C LEU A 107 -2.21 -18.72 -1.23
N THR A 108 -3.40 -18.13 -1.07
CA THR A 108 -4.45 -18.65 -0.16
C THR A 108 -5.26 -19.81 -0.75
N VAL A 109 -5.21 -20.02 -2.08
CA VAL A 109 -5.87 -21.15 -2.75
C VAL A 109 -5.12 -22.47 -2.57
N GLN A 110 -3.82 -22.44 -2.29
CA GLN A 110 -3.04 -23.68 -2.03
C GLN A 110 -3.36 -24.35 -0.68
N SER A 111 -4.06 -23.68 0.24
CA SER A 111 -4.35 -24.22 1.58
C SER A 111 -5.79 -24.65 1.83
N ASN A 112 -6.74 -24.48 0.89
CA ASN A 112 -8.14 -24.86 1.14
C ASN A 112 -8.76 -25.64 -0.03
N GLN A 113 -8.68 -26.97 0.07
CA GLN A 113 -9.58 -27.89 -0.61
C GLN A 113 -11.00 -27.77 -0.03
N ILE A 114 -11.77 -26.75 -0.39
CA ILE A 114 -13.22 -26.76 -0.18
C ILE A 114 -13.94 -26.24 -1.44
N ASN A 115 -14.28 -27.20 -2.30
CA ASN A 115 -15.52 -27.39 -3.05
C ASN A 115 -16.02 -26.31 -4.04
N ASN A 116 -15.91 -26.67 -5.34
CA ASN A 116 -16.85 -26.45 -6.44
C ASN A 116 -18.21 -25.83 -6.06
N ILE A 117 -18.57 -24.67 -6.63
CA ILE A 117 -19.77 -24.42 -7.47
C ILE A 117 -19.45 -23.27 -8.46
N GLN A 118 -20.05 -23.38 -9.66
CA GLN A 118 -19.87 -22.65 -10.93
C GLN A 118 -19.87 -21.09 -10.86
N GLN A 119 -19.13 -20.47 -11.80
CA GLN A 119 -18.99 -19.01 -11.96
C GLN A 119 -20.31 -18.28 -12.30
N PRO A 120 -20.40 -16.96 -12.04
CA PRO A 120 -20.18 -16.03 -13.15
C PRO A 120 -19.43 -14.73 -12.78
N VAL A 121 -18.92 -14.06 -13.80
CA VAL A 121 -18.24 -12.75 -13.77
C VAL A 121 -19.11 -11.71 -13.06
N ILE A 122 -18.65 -11.11 -11.95
CA ILE A 122 -19.35 -10.01 -11.29
C ILE A 122 -18.49 -8.74 -11.35
N ASN A 123 -18.99 -7.77 -12.11
CA ASN A 123 -18.67 -6.35 -11.96
C ASN A 123 -18.82 -5.99 -10.49
N ASP A 124 -17.74 -5.45 -9.94
CA ASP A 124 -17.59 -5.02 -8.54
C ASP A 124 -18.40 -3.75 -8.28
N GLN A 125 -19.73 -3.83 -8.45
CA GLN A 125 -20.64 -2.91 -7.81
C GLN A 125 -20.95 -3.48 -6.44
N GLN A 126 -20.53 -2.71 -5.45
CA GLN A 126 -20.59 -2.96 -4.04
C GLN A 126 -21.93 -3.59 -3.63
N ASN A 127 -21.82 -4.60 -2.78
CA ASN A 127 -22.90 -5.27 -2.09
C ASN A 127 -23.50 -4.36 -1.01
N ASP A 128 -23.84 -3.12 -1.37
CA ASP A 128 -24.51 -2.18 -0.51
C ASP A 128 -25.98 -2.59 -0.45
N SER A 129 -26.28 -3.46 0.53
CA SER A 129 -27.64 -3.65 0.97
C SER A 129 -28.21 -2.30 1.41
N CYS A 130 -29.38 -1.95 0.87
CA CYS A 130 -30.08 -0.75 1.27
C CYS A 130 -30.34 -0.79 2.79
N TYR A 131 -29.87 0.22 3.53
CA TYR A 131 -30.06 0.30 4.99
C TYR A 131 -31.52 0.55 5.41
N ILE A 132 -32.46 0.63 4.46
CA ILE A 132 -33.90 0.81 4.71
C ILE A 132 -34.64 -0.52 4.53
N CYS A 133 -34.47 -1.19 3.39
CA CYS A 133 -35.23 -2.39 3.04
C CYS A 133 -34.38 -3.67 2.99
N HIS A 134 -33.08 -3.56 3.24
CA HIS A 134 -32.08 -4.63 3.21
C HIS A 134 -31.96 -5.36 1.86
N LYS A 135 -32.58 -4.82 0.80
CA LYS A 135 -32.42 -5.33 -0.57
C LYS A 135 -31.17 -4.74 -1.21
N VAL A 136 -30.52 -5.55 -2.04
CA VAL A 136 -29.33 -5.16 -2.82
C VAL A 136 -29.72 -4.43 -4.11
N GLY A 137 -28.76 -3.74 -4.75
CA GLY A 137 -28.95 -3.08 -6.05
C GLY A 137 -29.37 -1.60 -5.99
N HIS A 138 -29.43 -1.00 -4.79
CA HIS A 138 -29.62 0.44 -4.61
C HIS A 138 -29.15 0.89 -3.21
N TYR A 139 -28.68 2.13 -3.08
CA TYR A 139 -28.37 2.74 -1.78
C TYR A 139 -29.64 3.33 -1.13
N SER A 140 -29.64 3.56 0.18
CA SER A 140 -30.81 4.09 0.93
C SER A 140 -31.45 5.35 0.34
N LYS A 141 -30.68 6.20 -0.35
CA LYS A 141 -31.19 7.42 -1.01
C LYS A 141 -32.02 7.15 -2.26
N GLN A 142 -31.84 5.99 -2.87
CA GLN A 142 -32.51 5.55 -4.10
C GLN A 142 -33.46 4.38 -3.81
N CYS A 143 -33.85 4.20 -2.55
CA CYS A 143 -34.78 3.16 -2.18
C CYS A 143 -36.15 3.47 -2.79
N PRO A 144 -36.69 2.58 -3.65
CA PRO A 144 -38.02 2.78 -4.23
C PRO A 144 -39.12 2.72 -3.18
N GLN A 145 -38.81 2.19 -1.98
CA GLN A 145 -39.67 2.19 -0.80
C GLN A 145 -39.39 3.38 0.13
N GLY A 146 -38.86 4.49 -0.41
CA GLY A 146 -38.30 5.65 0.29
C GLY A 146 -38.82 5.92 1.71
N ARG A 147 -37.92 6.27 2.64
CA ARG A 147 -38.28 6.61 4.02
C ARG A 147 -39.41 7.65 4.03
N SER A 148 -40.52 7.31 4.68
CA SER A 148 -41.49 8.32 5.09
C SER A 148 -40.75 9.33 5.96
N ASN A 149 -40.82 10.62 5.62
CA ASN A 149 -40.09 11.69 6.32
C ASN A 149 -40.35 11.72 7.84
N ASN A 150 -41.39 11.03 8.32
CA ASN A 150 -41.78 10.92 9.72
C ASN A 150 -40.85 10.04 10.60
N ASP A 151 -39.95 9.24 10.02
CA ASP A 151 -39.07 8.35 10.82
C ASP A 151 -37.65 8.90 11.03
N THR A 152 -37.34 10.08 10.49
CA THR A 152 -36.03 10.70 10.70
C THR A 152 -35.97 11.31 12.10
N ILE A 153 -35.28 10.65 13.02
CA ILE A 153 -35.06 11.12 14.40
C ILE A 153 -33.79 11.98 14.44
N CYS A 154 -33.92 13.23 14.86
CA CYS A 154 -32.80 14.13 15.09
C CYS A 154 -31.97 13.65 16.27
N GLN A 155 -30.70 13.30 16.04
CA GLN A 155 -29.81 12.73 17.06
C GLN A 155 -29.48 13.71 18.19
N LYS A 156 -29.79 15.00 18.03
CA LYS A 156 -29.57 16.05 19.02
C LYS A 156 -30.76 16.26 19.95
N CYS A 157 -31.99 16.32 19.41
CA CYS A 157 -33.21 16.62 20.19
C CYS A 157 -34.18 15.45 20.31
N LYS A 158 -33.91 14.31 19.67
CA LYS A 158 -34.77 13.11 19.58
C LYS A 158 -36.16 13.36 18.95
N GLY A 159 -36.37 14.53 18.34
CA GLY A 159 -37.58 14.85 17.58
C GLY A 159 -37.61 14.15 16.21
N LYS A 160 -38.80 13.81 15.74
CA LYS A 160 -39.03 13.20 14.42
C LYS A 160 -39.17 14.29 13.33
N GLY A 161 -38.95 13.95 12.07
CA GLY A 161 -39.35 14.77 10.92
C GLY A 161 -38.32 15.76 10.37
N HIS A 162 -37.09 15.82 10.92
CA HIS A 162 -36.05 16.73 10.42
C HIS A 162 -34.64 16.13 10.57
N TYR A 163 -33.77 16.43 9.61
CA TYR A 163 -32.32 16.30 9.75
C TYR A 163 -31.78 17.73 9.88
N LEU A 164 -30.86 17.97 10.82
CA LEU A 164 -30.30 19.30 11.13
C LEU A 164 -30.21 20.21 9.89
N THR A 165 -31.18 21.12 9.76
CA THR A 165 -31.06 22.33 8.95
C THR A 165 -30.73 23.45 9.91
N GLN A 166 -29.71 24.23 9.54
CA GLN A 166 -28.88 25.12 10.36
C GLN A 166 -29.56 25.82 11.54
#